data_AF-A0A929QT27-F1
#
_entry.id   AF-A0A929QT27-F1
#
_cell.length_a   1.000
_cell.length_b   1.000
_cell.length_c   1.000
_cell.angle_alpha   90.00
_cell.angle_beta   90.00
_cell.angle_gamma   90.00
#
_symmetry.space_group_name_H-M   'P 1'
#
loop_
_entity.id
_entity.type
_entity.pdbx_description
1 polymer ?
#
loop_
_entity_poly.entity_id
_entity_poly.type
_entity_poly.pdbx_seq_one_letter_code
_entity_poly.pdbx_strand_id
1 'polypeptide(L)'
;MPRYKLKKPKNKSHIPFRLNLLLMISFLCFAALFVRLGYIQLYNGQMFKRMVERTESTTSTGSVPRGMIYDSNGKILVGNQPERAILYTRDSDSKVQAKDIIAVARRLASLVDVPTQEVTERDRKDYFLVTNPDTVNGRLTAEQRKLAGSEAYEAQLGTVTEDDIQYSESELKIIALFKRMNSAFSLSTVTVKNKNVTPDEVARVSEHLGELPGIQVGTDWQRVYPQGEMMRSILGQVSSEHRGLPSELAPMYLARGYAM
;
A
#
# COMPACT_ATOMS: atom_id res chain seq x y z
N MET A 1 84.09 14.85 -63.09
CA MET A 1 83.53 15.29 -61.78
C MET A 1 82.78 14.13 -61.13
N PRO A 2 83.13 13.69 -59.92
CA PRO A 2 82.42 12.59 -59.25
C PRO A 2 81.11 13.11 -58.63
N ARG A 3 79.99 12.45 -58.95
CA ARG A 3 78.67 12.70 -58.35
C ARG A 3 78.54 11.92 -57.04
N TYR A 4 78.51 12.61 -55.90
CA TYR A 4 78.15 11.99 -54.62
C TYR A 4 76.63 11.73 -54.57
N LYS A 5 76.25 10.47 -54.37
CA LYS A 5 74.85 10.07 -54.09
C LYS A 5 74.58 10.20 -52.58
N LEU A 6 73.76 11.18 -52.20
CA LEU A 6 73.26 11.33 -50.82
C LEU A 6 72.20 10.25 -50.53
N LYS A 7 72.47 9.39 -49.54
CA LYS A 7 71.49 8.42 -49.00
C LYS A 7 70.45 9.20 -48.19
N LYS A 8 69.21 9.33 -48.70
CA LYS A 8 68.11 9.96 -47.96
C LYS A 8 67.65 9.06 -46.80
N PRO A 9 67.54 9.57 -45.56
CA PRO A 9 66.99 8.79 -44.45
C PRO A 9 65.49 8.56 -44.65
N LYS A 10 65.05 7.29 -44.53
CA LYS A 10 63.61 6.95 -44.49
C LYS A 10 63.05 7.34 -43.12
N ASN A 11 62.34 8.47 -43.06
CA ASN A 11 61.54 8.81 -41.90
C ASN A 11 60.37 7.83 -41.79
N LYS A 12 60.40 6.98 -40.76
CA LYS A 12 59.26 6.11 -40.43
C LYS A 12 58.13 6.99 -39.89
N SER A 13 56.96 6.93 -40.50
CA SER A 13 55.80 7.71 -40.06
C SER A 13 55.37 7.28 -38.64
N HIS A 14 55.22 8.23 -37.72
CA HIS A 14 54.74 7.99 -36.35
C HIS A 14 53.22 7.80 -36.25
N ILE A 15 52.50 7.90 -37.37
CA ILE A 15 51.03 7.77 -37.47
C ILE A 15 50.52 6.40 -36.96
N PRO A 16 51.03 5.24 -37.44
CA PRO A 16 50.57 3.93 -36.96
C PRO A 16 50.83 3.71 -35.46
N PHE A 17 51.88 4.30 -34.91
CA PHE A 17 52.20 4.17 -33.48
C PHE A 17 51.19 4.91 -32.59
N ARG A 18 50.83 6.16 -32.95
CA ARG A 18 49.83 6.94 -32.22
C ARG A 18 48.43 6.33 -32.29
N LEU A 19 48.06 5.78 -33.46
CA LEU A 19 46.79 5.11 -33.65
C LEU A 19 46.69 3.82 -32.80
N ASN A 20 47.72 2.98 -32.83
CA ASN A 20 47.73 1.74 -32.04
C ASN A 20 47.77 2.01 -30.53
N LEU A 21 48.42 3.10 -30.11
CA LEU A 21 48.40 3.56 -28.72
C LEU A 21 46.98 3.97 -28.29
N LEU A 22 46.26 4.72 -29.13
CA LEU A 22 44.89 5.15 -28.85
C LEU A 22 43.94 3.95 -28.78
N LEU A 23 44.07 3.00 -29.72
CA LEU A 23 43.30 1.75 -29.71
C LEU A 23 43.59 0.89 -28.47
N MET A 24 44.84 0.81 -28.03
CA MET A 24 45.22 0.08 -26.82
C MET A 24 44.61 0.71 -25.56
N ILE A 25 44.61 2.05 -25.46
CA ILE A 25 43.96 2.77 -24.35
C ILE A 25 42.46 2.50 -24.36
N SER A 26 41.81 2.59 -25.53
CA SER A 26 40.38 2.31 -25.67
C SER A 26 40.04 0.87 -25.28
N PHE A 27 40.84 -0.11 -25.73
CA PHE A 27 40.68 -1.52 -25.37
C PHE A 27 40.80 -1.74 -23.86
N LEU A 28 41.79 -1.13 -23.20
CA LEU A 28 41.95 -1.21 -21.74
C LEU A 28 40.76 -0.63 -20.98
N CYS A 29 40.20 0.50 -21.45
CA CYS A 29 38.98 1.06 -20.87
C CYS A 29 37.79 0.10 -21.00
N PHE A 30 37.57 -0.50 -22.16
CA PHE A 30 36.51 -1.49 -22.34
C PHE A 30 36.73 -2.76 -21.51
N ALA A 31 37.95 -3.27 -21.46
CA ALA A 31 38.30 -4.43 -20.65
C ALA A 31 38.01 -4.18 -19.16
N ALA A 32 38.34 -2.98 -18.64
CA ALA A 32 38.02 -2.60 -17.27
C ALA A 32 36.50 -2.58 -17.01
N LEU A 33 35.68 -2.09 -17.96
CA LEU A 33 34.22 -2.13 -17.86
C LEU A 33 33.67 -3.56 -17.88
N PHE A 34 34.18 -4.45 -18.74
CA PHE A 34 33.78 -5.85 -18.77
C PHE A 34 34.12 -6.58 -17.47
N VAL A 35 35.32 -6.36 -16.92
CA VAL A 35 35.72 -6.93 -15.62
C VAL A 35 34.82 -6.40 -14.51
N ARG A 36 34.50 -5.09 -14.51
CA ARG A 36 33.59 -4.50 -13.52
C ARG A 36 32.19 -5.08 -13.62
N LEU A 37 31.68 -5.28 -14.84
CA LEU A 37 30.37 -5.87 -15.09
C LEU A 37 30.32 -7.34 -14.61
N GLY A 38 31.33 -8.13 -14.97
CA GLY A 38 31.47 -9.51 -14.51
C GLY A 38 31.58 -9.61 -13.00
N TYR A 39 32.33 -8.70 -12.34
CA TYR A 39 32.42 -8.64 -10.89
C TYR A 39 31.07 -8.37 -10.23
N ILE A 40 30.31 -7.38 -10.73
CA ILE A 40 28.98 -7.05 -10.20
C ILE A 40 28.01 -8.23 -10.36
N GLN A 41 28.04 -8.93 -11.50
CA GLN A 41 27.13 -10.04 -11.76
C GLN A 41 27.51 -11.33 -10.99
N LEU A 42 28.79 -11.70 -10.94
CA LEU A 42 29.24 -12.95 -10.30
C LEU A 42 29.29 -12.85 -8.77
N TYR A 43 29.71 -11.69 -8.22
CA TYR A 43 29.88 -11.52 -6.78
C TYR A 43 28.60 -10.99 -6.12
N ASN A 44 27.99 -9.94 -6.69
CA ASN A 44 26.80 -9.31 -6.11
C ASN A 44 25.48 -9.82 -6.69
N GLY A 45 25.49 -10.73 -7.67
CA GLY A 45 24.26 -11.24 -8.30
C GLY A 45 23.28 -11.83 -7.30
N GLN A 46 23.76 -12.60 -6.31
CA GLN A 46 22.91 -13.12 -5.24
C GLN A 46 22.36 -12.02 -4.33
N MET A 47 23.12 -10.96 -4.07
CA MET A 47 22.65 -9.82 -3.28
C MET A 47 21.57 -9.03 -4.02
N PHE A 48 21.74 -8.77 -5.32
CA PHE A 48 20.70 -8.14 -6.14
C PHE A 48 19.46 -9.01 -6.30
N LYS A 49 19.63 -10.32 -6.49
CA LYS A 49 18.51 -11.28 -6.52
C LYS A 49 17.76 -11.30 -5.19
N ARG A 50 18.47 -11.34 -4.06
CA ARG A 50 17.86 -11.26 -2.72
C ARG A 50 17.21 -9.90 -2.46
N MET A 51 17.76 -8.79 -2.98
CA MET A 51 17.13 -7.47 -2.87
C MET A 51 15.81 -7.44 -3.65
N VAL A 52 15.77 -7.99 -4.87
CA VAL A 52 14.53 -8.13 -5.64
C VAL A 52 13.52 -9.04 -4.93
N GLU A 53 13.94 -10.22 -4.48
CA GLU A 53 13.07 -11.17 -3.75
C GLU A 53 12.53 -10.56 -2.45
N ARG A 54 13.33 -9.78 -1.70
CA ARG A 54 12.87 -9.06 -0.50
C ARG A 54 11.90 -7.93 -0.82
N THR A 55 12.09 -7.24 -1.95
CA THR A 55 11.15 -6.22 -2.42
C THR A 55 9.83 -6.84 -2.86
N GLU A 56 9.84 -8.05 -3.42
CA GLU A 56 8.63 -8.81 -3.75
C GLU A 56 7.96 -9.42 -2.51
N SER A 57 8.74 -9.94 -1.55
CA SER A 57 8.22 -10.59 -0.35
C SER A 57 7.96 -9.59 0.78
N THR A 58 7.04 -8.65 0.57
CA THR A 58 6.53 -7.90 1.72
C THR A 58 5.47 -8.74 2.44
N THR A 59 5.74 -9.08 3.70
CA THR A 59 4.77 -9.75 4.56
C THR A 59 3.64 -8.80 4.90
N SER A 60 2.42 -9.09 4.42
CA SER A 60 1.22 -8.43 4.92
C SER A 60 0.76 -9.07 6.23
N THR A 61 0.37 -8.25 7.19
CA THR A 61 -0.20 -8.71 8.46
C THR A 61 -1.71 -8.82 8.34
N GLY A 62 -2.27 -9.94 8.81
CA GLY A 62 -3.71 -10.22 8.84
C GLY A 62 -4.17 -10.76 10.19
N SER A 63 -5.48 -10.76 10.44
CA SER A 63 -6.06 -11.26 11.68
C SER A 63 -6.00 -12.80 11.74
N VAL A 64 -5.66 -13.34 12.91
CA VAL A 64 -5.66 -14.78 13.20
C VAL A 64 -6.61 -15.07 14.37
N PRO A 65 -7.16 -16.30 14.48
CA PRO A 65 -8.05 -16.62 15.58
C PRO A 65 -7.31 -16.52 16.91
N ARG A 66 -7.95 -15.93 17.91
CA ARG A 66 -7.40 -15.78 19.27
C ARG A 66 -7.55 -17.07 20.07
N GLY A 67 -6.80 -17.21 21.17
CA GLY A 67 -6.95 -18.32 22.10
C GLY A 67 -8.38 -18.44 22.66
N MET A 68 -8.88 -19.67 22.78
CA MET A 68 -10.18 -19.96 23.42
C MET A 68 -10.05 -19.94 24.94
N ILE A 69 -11.13 -19.58 25.63
CA ILE A 69 -11.21 -19.60 27.10
C ILE A 69 -12.20 -20.69 27.50
N TYR A 70 -11.80 -21.53 28.44
CA TYR A 70 -12.56 -22.67 28.93
C TYR A 70 -12.85 -22.54 30.42
N ASP A 71 -13.92 -23.18 30.89
CA ASP A 71 -14.11 -23.42 32.32
C ASP A 71 -13.24 -24.60 32.82
N SER A 72 -13.29 -24.87 34.12
CA SER A 72 -12.55 -25.97 34.75
C SER A 72 -12.92 -27.36 34.22
N ASN A 73 -14.09 -27.50 33.60
CA ASN A 73 -14.60 -28.75 33.04
C ASN A 73 -14.33 -28.85 31.52
N GLY A 74 -13.62 -27.87 30.93
CA GLY A 74 -13.30 -27.83 29.50
C GLY A 74 -14.43 -27.28 28.62
N LYS A 75 -15.46 -26.65 29.18
CA LYS A 75 -16.54 -26.01 28.41
C LYS A 75 -16.08 -24.67 27.87
N ILE A 76 -16.34 -24.42 26.58
CA ILE A 76 -15.97 -23.15 25.93
C ILE A 76 -16.80 -22.00 26.52
N LEU A 77 -16.10 -21.05 27.14
CA LEU A 77 -16.66 -19.78 27.61
C LEU A 77 -16.50 -18.69 26.57
N VAL A 78 -15.36 -18.67 25.87
CA VAL A 78 -15.09 -17.72 24.78
C VAL A 78 -14.43 -18.44 23.62
N GLY A 79 -15.06 -18.37 22.45
CA GLY A 79 -14.62 -18.99 21.21
C GLY A 79 -14.42 -17.98 20.09
N ASN A 80 -14.09 -18.49 18.90
CA ASN A 80 -14.09 -17.71 17.67
C ASN A 80 -15.01 -18.37 16.65
N GLN A 81 -15.74 -17.57 15.89
CA GLN A 81 -16.58 -18.00 14.78
C GLN A 81 -15.97 -17.48 13.48
N PRO A 82 -15.71 -18.35 12.48
CA PRO A 82 -15.24 -17.92 11.18
C PRO A 82 -16.39 -17.25 10.42
N GLU A 83 -16.15 -16.04 9.95
CA GLU A 83 -17.06 -15.28 9.10
C GLU A 83 -16.37 -14.99 7.77
N ARG A 84 -17.13 -15.08 6.66
CA ARG A 84 -16.59 -14.72 5.34
C ARG A 84 -16.28 -13.23 5.33
N ALA A 85 -15.12 -12.88 4.78
CA ALA A 85 -14.66 -11.50 4.76
C ALA A 85 -14.09 -11.11 3.40
N ILE A 86 -14.32 -9.85 3.05
CA ILE A 86 -13.64 -9.15 1.98
C ILE A 86 -12.60 -8.27 2.64
N LEU A 87 -11.35 -8.51 2.27
CA LEU A 87 -10.17 -7.89 2.84
C LEU A 87 -9.54 -6.97 1.79
N TYR A 88 -8.86 -5.93 2.25
CA TYR A 88 -8.06 -5.06 1.40
C TYR A 88 -6.66 -4.95 1.97
N THR A 89 -5.66 -5.29 1.17
CA THR A 89 -4.25 -5.04 1.46
C THR A 89 -3.81 -3.82 0.68
N ARG A 90 -3.37 -2.78 1.40
CA ARG A 90 -2.77 -1.60 0.77
C ARG A 90 -1.35 -1.94 0.33
N ASP A 91 -1.03 -1.78 -0.95
CA ASP A 91 0.36 -1.86 -1.43
C ASP A 91 1.16 -0.63 -0.91
N SER A 92 2.47 -0.60 -1.12
CA SER A 92 3.32 0.48 -0.63
C SER A 92 2.79 1.86 -1.04
N ASP A 93 2.84 2.84 -0.14
CA ASP A 93 2.31 4.21 -0.37
C ASP A 93 2.90 4.91 -1.61
N SER A 94 4.07 4.49 -2.09
CA SER A 94 4.66 4.99 -3.34
C SER A 94 3.95 4.52 -4.61
N LYS A 95 3.07 3.52 -4.52
CA LYS A 95 2.38 2.89 -5.65
C LYS A 95 0.88 3.15 -5.69
N VAL A 96 0.26 3.47 -4.56
CA VAL A 96 -1.20 3.60 -4.45
C VAL A 96 -1.56 5.00 -3.99
N GLN A 97 -2.19 5.76 -4.88
CA GLN A 97 -2.74 7.07 -4.53
C GLN A 97 -4.18 6.92 -4.05
N ALA A 98 -4.68 7.90 -3.29
CA ALA A 98 -6.06 7.90 -2.81
C ALA A 98 -7.09 7.77 -3.95
N LYS A 99 -6.78 8.31 -5.13
CA LYS A 99 -7.61 8.18 -6.34
C LYS A 99 -7.72 6.73 -6.83
N ASP A 100 -6.64 5.96 -6.71
CA ASP A 100 -6.63 4.55 -7.10
C ASP A 100 -7.50 3.72 -6.15
N ILE A 101 -7.44 4.01 -4.85
CA ILE A 101 -8.31 3.41 -3.83
C ILE A 101 -9.79 3.69 -4.14
N ILE A 102 -10.13 4.93 -4.53
CA ILE A 102 -11.50 5.27 -4.95
C ILE A 102 -11.93 4.47 -6.17
N ALA A 103 -11.04 4.26 -7.14
CA ALA A 103 -11.35 3.47 -8.33
C ALA A 103 -11.68 2.01 -7.96
N VAL A 104 -10.90 1.41 -7.05
CA VAL A 104 -11.18 0.07 -6.53
C VAL A 104 -12.47 0.05 -5.71
N ALA A 105 -12.69 1.03 -4.83
CA ALA A 105 -13.91 1.15 -4.04
C ALA A 105 -15.16 1.28 -4.93
N ARG A 106 -15.08 2.02 -6.04
CA ARG A 106 -16.18 2.16 -7.01
C ARG A 106 -16.52 0.84 -7.69
N ARG A 107 -15.51 0.07 -8.11
CA ARG A 107 -15.73 -1.27 -8.69
C ARG A 107 -16.26 -2.25 -7.65
N LEU A 108 -15.76 -2.19 -6.42
CA LEU A 108 -16.23 -3.08 -5.36
C LEU A 108 -17.68 -2.76 -4.96
N ALA A 109 -18.07 -1.47 -4.91
CA ALA A 109 -19.42 -1.03 -4.57
C ALA A 109 -20.51 -1.58 -5.51
N SER A 110 -20.18 -1.92 -6.76
CA SER A 110 -21.14 -2.53 -7.69
C SER A 110 -21.33 -4.02 -7.46
N LEU A 111 -20.41 -4.68 -6.75
CA LEU A 111 -20.41 -6.13 -6.54
C LEU A 111 -21.01 -6.52 -5.18
N VAL A 112 -20.86 -5.65 -4.17
CA VAL A 112 -21.22 -5.94 -2.79
C VAL A 112 -22.04 -4.85 -2.14
N ASP A 113 -22.93 -5.24 -1.24
CA ASP A 113 -23.68 -4.28 -0.45
C ASP A 113 -22.91 -3.87 0.81
N VAL A 114 -22.92 -2.59 1.14
CA VAL A 114 -22.11 -2.04 2.24
C VAL A 114 -22.97 -1.10 3.09
N PRO A 115 -22.97 -1.24 4.42
CA PRO A 115 -23.69 -0.32 5.29
C PRO A 115 -23.09 1.09 5.19
N THR A 116 -23.94 2.08 4.97
CA THR A 116 -23.56 3.49 4.79
C THR A 116 -23.73 4.32 6.07
N GLN A 117 -24.33 3.76 7.12
CA GLN A 117 -24.66 4.51 8.34
C GLN A 117 -23.43 5.04 9.10
N GLU A 118 -22.25 4.48 8.84
CA GLU A 118 -21.00 4.82 9.53
C GLU A 118 -20.22 5.95 8.83
N VAL A 119 -20.74 6.49 7.72
CA VAL A 119 -20.11 7.58 6.96
C VAL A 119 -20.40 8.91 7.65
N THR A 120 -19.34 9.53 8.17
CA THR A 120 -19.38 10.84 8.82
C THR A 120 -19.24 11.97 7.80
N GLU A 121 -19.56 13.20 8.19
CA GLU A 121 -19.33 14.37 7.34
C GLU A 121 -17.85 14.54 6.96
N ARG A 122 -16.94 14.22 7.89
CA ARG A 122 -15.50 14.25 7.62
C ARG A 122 -15.13 13.29 6.50
N ASP A 123 -15.66 12.08 6.51
CA ASP A 123 -15.40 11.09 5.46
C ASP A 123 -15.88 11.58 4.08
N ARG A 124 -17.00 12.30 4.04
CA ARG A 124 -17.54 12.91 2.81
C ARG A 124 -16.65 14.05 2.30
N LYS A 125 -16.11 14.87 3.21
CA LYS A 125 -15.15 15.92 2.87
C LYS A 125 -13.84 15.32 2.36
N ASP A 126 -13.30 14.32 3.05
CA ASP A 126 -12.07 13.63 2.66
C ASP A 126 -12.21 13.02 1.24
N TYR A 127 -13.35 12.39 0.94
CA TYR A 127 -13.65 11.90 -0.41
C TYR A 127 -13.74 13.03 -1.45
N PHE A 128 -14.34 14.17 -1.11
CA PHE A 128 -14.42 15.33 -1.99
C PHE A 128 -13.04 15.89 -2.33
N LEU A 129 -12.14 15.99 -1.34
CA LEU A 129 -10.78 16.48 -1.53
C LEU A 129 -10.00 15.68 -2.58
N VAL A 130 -10.17 14.36 -2.58
CA VAL A 130 -9.49 13.46 -3.53
C VAL A 130 -10.15 13.49 -4.91
N THR A 131 -11.48 13.60 -4.96
CA THR A 131 -12.23 13.54 -6.21
C THR A 131 -12.16 14.84 -7.00
N ASN A 132 -12.15 15.99 -6.31
CA ASN A 132 -12.20 17.32 -6.92
C ASN A 132 -11.01 18.21 -6.47
N PRO A 133 -9.75 17.84 -6.79
CA PRO A 133 -8.59 18.61 -6.37
C PRO A 133 -8.59 20.03 -6.95
N ASP A 134 -9.09 20.21 -8.18
CA ASP A 134 -9.08 21.50 -8.87
C ASP A 134 -10.02 22.52 -8.20
N THR A 135 -11.20 22.10 -7.76
CA THR A 135 -12.16 22.99 -7.08
C THR A 135 -11.64 23.41 -5.71
N VAL A 136 -11.02 22.48 -4.97
CA VAL A 136 -10.37 22.76 -3.69
C VAL A 136 -9.22 23.75 -3.88
N ASN A 137 -8.32 23.47 -4.83
CA ASN A 137 -7.18 24.33 -5.13
C ASN A 137 -7.61 25.73 -5.61
N GLY A 138 -8.73 25.84 -6.33
CA GLY A 138 -9.33 27.10 -6.76
C GLY A 138 -9.89 27.94 -5.61
N ARG A 139 -10.47 27.31 -4.58
CA ARG A 139 -11.05 27.97 -3.40
C ARG A 139 -10.01 28.40 -2.36
N LEU A 140 -8.80 27.82 -2.38
CA LEU A 140 -7.72 28.20 -1.47
C LEU A 140 -7.14 29.58 -1.79
N THR A 141 -6.85 30.35 -0.75
CA THR A 141 -6.13 31.62 -0.87
C THR A 141 -4.64 31.40 -1.17
N ALA A 142 -3.96 32.43 -1.69
CA ALA A 142 -2.53 32.36 -2.02
C ALA A 142 -1.64 32.05 -0.79
N GLU A 143 -2.06 32.44 0.40
CA GLU A 143 -1.36 32.13 1.65
C GLU A 143 -1.63 30.68 2.10
N GLN A 144 -2.86 30.21 1.99
CA GLN A 144 -3.20 28.81 2.32
C GLN A 144 -2.50 27.80 1.41
N ARG A 145 -2.22 28.15 0.15
CA ARG A 145 -1.46 27.30 -0.78
C ARG A 145 0.02 27.12 -0.40
N LYS A 146 0.56 28.01 0.43
CA LYS A 146 1.96 27.92 0.91
C LYS A 146 2.09 27.08 2.18
N LEU A 147 0.98 26.78 2.85
CA LEU A 147 0.97 25.93 4.03
C LEU A 147 1.42 24.52 3.66
N ALA A 148 2.02 23.82 4.61
CA ALA A 148 2.50 22.45 4.44
C ALA A 148 1.99 21.55 5.57
N GLY A 149 1.94 20.24 5.31
CA GLY A 149 1.55 19.25 6.31
C GLY A 149 0.10 19.37 6.76
N SER A 150 -0.13 19.27 8.06
CA SER A 150 -1.46 19.26 8.67
C SER A 150 -2.23 20.57 8.47
N GLU A 151 -1.54 21.72 8.48
CA GLU A 151 -2.19 23.02 8.34
C GLU A 151 -2.78 23.21 6.93
N ALA A 152 -2.09 22.71 5.91
CA ALA A 152 -2.58 22.69 4.53
C ALA A 152 -3.84 21.82 4.40
N TYR A 153 -3.83 20.67 5.07
CA TYR A 153 -4.96 19.73 5.06
C TYR A 153 -6.21 20.31 5.73
N GLU A 154 -6.06 20.91 6.91
CA GLU A 154 -7.17 21.58 7.60
C GLU A 154 -7.71 22.76 6.78
N ALA A 155 -6.83 23.53 6.12
CA ALA A 155 -7.24 24.59 5.21
C ALA A 155 -8.05 24.05 4.02
N GLN A 156 -7.64 22.93 3.43
CA GLN A 156 -8.37 22.23 2.37
C GLN A 156 -9.75 21.78 2.84
N LEU A 157 -9.85 21.15 4.02
CA LEU A 157 -11.12 20.73 4.61
C LEU A 157 -12.08 21.89 4.85
N GLY A 158 -11.55 23.05 5.25
CA GLY A 158 -12.33 24.28 5.42
C GLY A 158 -12.94 24.84 4.13
N THR A 159 -12.40 24.48 2.96
CA THR A 159 -12.96 24.92 1.66
C THR A 159 -14.20 24.14 1.22
N VAL A 160 -14.48 23.00 1.85
CA VAL A 160 -15.58 22.11 1.49
C VAL A 160 -16.85 22.56 2.21
N THR A 161 -17.87 22.90 1.42
CA THR A 161 -19.16 23.39 1.93
C THR A 161 -20.13 22.23 2.17
N GLU A 162 -21.24 22.49 2.86
CA GLU A 162 -22.29 21.49 3.10
C GLU A 162 -23.00 21.05 1.81
N ASP A 163 -23.04 21.90 0.79
CA ASP A 163 -23.63 21.55 -0.51
C ASP A 163 -22.76 20.56 -1.29
N ASP A 164 -21.43 20.63 -1.12
CA ASP A 164 -20.48 19.74 -1.83
C ASP A 164 -20.47 18.29 -1.28
N ILE A 165 -21.06 18.07 -0.10
CA ILE A 165 -21.07 16.76 0.59
C ILE A 165 -22.41 16.02 0.48
N GLN A 166 -23.29 16.49 -0.41
CA GLN A 166 -24.55 15.82 -0.73
C GLN A 166 -24.30 14.74 -1.79
N TYR A 167 -24.30 13.49 -1.35
CA TYR A 167 -24.01 12.33 -2.18
C TYR A 167 -25.22 11.40 -2.28
N SER A 168 -25.31 10.72 -3.43
CA SER A 168 -26.28 9.63 -3.63
C SER A 168 -25.98 8.43 -2.73
N GLU A 169 -26.97 7.55 -2.48
CA GLU A 169 -26.73 6.31 -1.71
C GLU A 169 -25.63 5.44 -2.33
N SER A 170 -25.56 5.38 -3.66
CA SER A 170 -24.49 4.68 -4.38
C SER A 170 -23.11 5.25 -4.08
N GLU A 171 -22.98 6.57 -4.00
CA GLU A 171 -21.72 7.21 -3.66
C GLU A 171 -21.38 7.06 -2.18
N LEU A 172 -22.37 7.08 -1.30
CA LEU A 172 -22.15 6.79 0.13
C LEU A 172 -21.56 5.40 0.34
N LYS A 173 -21.93 4.40 -0.47
CA LYS A 173 -21.27 3.07 -0.46
C LYS A 173 -19.79 3.15 -0.84
N ILE A 174 -19.48 3.93 -1.88
CA ILE A 174 -18.08 4.15 -2.31
C ILE A 174 -17.29 4.85 -1.21
N ILE A 175 -17.86 5.87 -0.56
CA ILE A 175 -17.23 6.60 0.53
C ILE A 175 -17.00 5.67 1.73
N ALA A 176 -17.97 4.82 2.08
CA ALA A 176 -17.82 3.84 3.16
C ALA A 176 -16.67 2.86 2.88
N LEU A 177 -16.56 2.37 1.65
CA LEU A 177 -15.47 1.49 1.21
C LEU A 177 -14.12 2.23 1.20
N PHE A 178 -14.08 3.42 0.61
CA PHE A 178 -12.89 4.27 0.55
C PHE A 178 -12.35 4.56 1.95
N LYS A 179 -13.22 4.95 2.90
CA LYS A 179 -12.86 5.15 4.31
C LYS A 179 -12.14 3.94 4.89
N ARG A 180 -12.74 2.74 4.75
CA ARG A 180 -12.20 1.49 5.30
C ARG A 180 -10.89 1.09 4.62
N MET A 181 -10.77 1.29 3.32
CA MET A 181 -9.56 0.95 2.57
C MET A 181 -8.43 1.95 2.83
N ASN A 182 -8.75 3.24 2.97
CA ASN A 182 -7.77 4.30 3.19
C ASN A 182 -7.21 4.29 4.62
N SER A 183 -7.90 3.67 5.58
CA SER A 183 -7.38 3.45 6.94
C SER A 183 -6.31 2.37 7.00
N ALA A 184 -6.13 1.55 5.95
CA ALA A 184 -5.01 0.62 5.89
C ALA A 184 -3.69 1.38 5.83
N PHE A 185 -2.73 0.94 6.63
CA PHE A 185 -1.34 1.35 6.49
C PHE A 185 -0.72 0.65 5.29
N SER A 186 0.36 1.22 4.77
CA SER A 186 1.20 0.58 3.77
C SER A 186 1.49 -0.87 4.19
N LEU A 187 1.13 -1.81 3.32
CA LEU A 187 1.35 -3.25 3.45
C LEU A 187 0.52 -3.95 4.54
N SER A 188 -0.42 -3.25 5.18
CA SER A 188 -1.36 -3.87 6.12
C SER A 188 -2.65 -4.30 5.41
N THR A 189 -3.26 -5.35 5.95
CA THR A 189 -4.59 -5.80 5.50
C THR A 189 -5.66 -5.31 6.46
N VAL A 190 -6.72 -4.74 5.92
CA VAL A 190 -7.91 -4.29 6.67
C VAL A 190 -9.14 -5.01 6.16
N THR A 191 -10.09 -5.20 7.06
CA THR A 191 -11.37 -5.82 6.72
C THR A 191 -12.33 -4.78 6.13
N VAL A 192 -12.70 -4.98 4.86
CA VAL A 192 -13.62 -4.10 4.14
C VAL A 192 -15.07 -4.45 4.47
N LYS A 193 -15.39 -5.75 4.51
CA LYS A 193 -16.73 -6.26 4.88
C LYS A 193 -16.59 -7.65 5.48
N ASN A 194 -17.14 -7.88 6.66
CA ASN A 194 -17.15 -9.18 7.36
C ASN A 194 -18.52 -9.54 7.96
N LYS A 195 -19.56 -8.73 7.69
CA LYS A 195 -20.93 -8.98 8.16
C LYS A 195 -21.80 -9.35 6.97
N ASN A 196 -22.56 -10.43 7.11
CA ASN A 196 -23.50 -10.92 6.11
C ASN A 196 -22.90 -11.04 4.70
N VAL A 197 -21.64 -11.47 4.61
CA VAL A 197 -20.98 -11.70 3.31
C VAL A 197 -21.54 -13.00 2.73
N THR A 198 -22.39 -12.86 1.71
CA THR A 198 -23.07 -14.02 1.11
C THR A 198 -22.13 -14.83 0.21
N PRO A 199 -22.40 -16.13 -0.02
CA PRO A 199 -21.66 -16.91 -1.00
C PRO A 199 -21.65 -16.29 -2.40
N ASP A 200 -22.75 -15.67 -2.81
CA ASP A 200 -22.87 -15.03 -4.12
C ASP A 200 -22.02 -13.76 -4.22
N GLU A 201 -21.95 -12.96 -3.15
CA GLU A 201 -21.02 -11.82 -3.08
C GLU A 201 -19.57 -12.28 -3.17
N VAL A 202 -19.21 -13.36 -2.46
CA VAL A 202 -17.88 -13.96 -2.54
C VAL A 202 -17.58 -14.41 -3.96
N ALA A 203 -18.52 -15.07 -4.64
CA ALA A 203 -18.33 -15.53 -6.01
C ALA A 203 -18.12 -14.35 -6.97
N ARG A 204 -18.99 -13.33 -6.92
CA ARG A 204 -18.88 -12.13 -7.77
C ARG A 204 -17.56 -11.38 -7.56
N VAL A 205 -17.14 -11.20 -6.31
CA VAL A 205 -15.85 -10.55 -5.99
C VAL A 205 -14.69 -11.42 -6.46
N SER A 206 -14.74 -12.73 -6.21
CA SER A 206 -13.71 -13.69 -6.64
C SER A 206 -13.48 -13.67 -8.14
N GLU A 207 -14.54 -13.56 -8.95
CA GLU A 207 -14.46 -13.47 -10.41
C GLU A 207 -13.75 -12.19 -10.88
N HIS A 208 -13.87 -11.09 -10.13
CA HIS A 208 -13.33 -9.79 -10.50
C HIS A 208 -12.04 -9.42 -9.74
N LEU A 209 -11.42 -10.35 -9.00
CA LEU A 209 -10.20 -10.06 -8.21
C LEU A 209 -9.06 -9.49 -9.07
N GLY A 210 -8.94 -9.91 -10.33
CA GLY A 210 -7.94 -9.36 -11.25
C GLY A 210 -8.11 -7.87 -11.57
N GLU A 211 -9.31 -7.32 -11.36
CA GLU A 211 -9.66 -5.92 -11.57
C GLU A 211 -9.71 -5.10 -10.29
N LEU A 212 -9.52 -5.75 -9.14
CA LEU A 212 -9.61 -5.15 -7.81
C LEU A 212 -8.26 -5.27 -7.09
N PRO A 213 -7.24 -4.46 -7.47
CA PRO A 213 -5.94 -4.46 -6.81
C PRO A 213 -6.07 -4.36 -5.28
N GLY A 214 -5.40 -5.26 -4.56
CA GLY A 214 -5.39 -5.31 -3.11
C GLY A 214 -6.62 -5.98 -2.48
N ILE A 215 -7.71 -6.20 -3.21
CA ILE A 215 -8.89 -6.91 -2.67
C ILE A 215 -8.63 -8.41 -2.63
N GLN A 216 -9.06 -9.05 -1.55
CA GLN A 216 -8.99 -10.48 -1.36
C GLN A 216 -10.26 -10.98 -0.66
N VAL A 217 -10.63 -12.24 -0.91
CA VAL A 217 -11.65 -12.92 -0.12
C VAL A 217 -10.95 -13.81 0.90
N GLY A 218 -11.35 -13.71 2.16
CA GLY A 218 -10.78 -14.47 3.25
C GLY A 218 -11.82 -14.84 4.31
N THR A 219 -11.30 -15.19 5.48
CA THR A 219 -12.09 -15.48 6.68
C THR A 219 -11.64 -14.52 7.77
N ASP A 220 -12.59 -13.81 8.35
CA ASP A 220 -12.38 -13.03 9.56
C ASP A 220 -12.95 -13.80 10.77
N TRP A 221 -12.45 -13.50 11.96
CA TRP A 221 -12.77 -14.25 13.17
C TRP A 221 -13.52 -13.38 14.16
N GLN A 222 -14.81 -13.67 14.35
CA GLN A 222 -15.61 -12.98 15.35
C GLN A 222 -15.55 -13.69 16.70
N ARG A 223 -15.39 -12.92 17.78
CA ARG A 223 -15.36 -13.44 19.14
C ARG A 223 -16.79 -13.78 19.59
N VAL A 224 -17.00 -15.01 20.04
CA VAL A 224 -18.31 -15.50 20.49
C VAL A 224 -18.27 -15.95 21.94
N TYR A 225 -19.39 -15.79 22.64
CA TYR A 225 -19.56 -16.13 24.06
C TYR A 225 -20.72 -17.12 24.21
N PRO A 226 -20.48 -18.44 24.04
CA PRO A 226 -21.56 -19.43 23.96
C PRO A 226 -22.39 -19.56 25.24
N GLN A 227 -21.83 -19.17 26.40
CA GLN A 227 -22.52 -19.21 27.70
C GLN A 227 -23.25 -17.91 28.05
N GLY A 228 -23.39 -16.99 27.09
CA GLY A 228 -24.11 -15.73 27.25
C GLY A 228 -23.29 -14.57 27.82
N GLU A 229 -23.99 -13.46 28.07
CA GLU A 229 -23.39 -12.17 28.41
C GLU A 229 -22.86 -12.08 29.85
N MET A 230 -23.33 -12.95 30.76
CA MET A 230 -23.03 -12.86 32.20
C MET A 230 -21.52 -12.87 32.51
N MET A 231 -20.74 -13.63 31.73
CA MET A 231 -19.30 -13.73 31.92
C MET A 231 -18.52 -12.65 31.16
N ARG A 232 -19.16 -11.84 30.30
CA ARG A 232 -18.46 -10.79 29.52
C ARG A 232 -17.93 -9.67 30.39
N SER A 233 -18.56 -9.39 31.52
CA SER A 233 -18.09 -8.38 32.49
C SER A 233 -16.76 -8.78 33.14
N ILE A 234 -16.52 -10.08 33.32
CA ILE A 234 -15.30 -10.62 33.94
C ILE A 234 -14.25 -10.93 32.87
N LEU A 235 -14.65 -11.61 31.79
CA LEU A 235 -13.74 -12.05 30.72
C LEU A 235 -13.35 -10.93 29.75
N GLY A 236 -14.09 -9.81 29.80
CA GLY A 236 -13.87 -8.65 28.96
C GLY A 236 -14.38 -8.84 27.52
N GLN A 237 -14.20 -7.77 26.74
CA GLN A 237 -14.50 -7.70 25.32
C GLN A 237 -13.23 -7.45 24.52
N VAL A 238 -13.23 -7.89 23.27
CA VAL A 238 -12.20 -7.48 22.30
C VAL A 238 -12.72 -6.30 21.51
N SER A 239 -11.82 -5.42 21.05
CA SER A 239 -12.22 -4.43 20.08
C SER A 239 -12.70 -5.12 18.81
N SER A 240 -13.80 -4.63 18.27
CA SER A 240 -14.24 -5.06 16.95
C SER A 240 -13.27 -4.55 15.90
N GLU A 241 -13.07 -5.32 14.84
CA GLU A 241 -12.32 -4.90 13.66
C GLU A 241 -12.72 -3.51 13.16
N HIS A 242 -14.03 -3.21 13.17
CA HIS A 242 -14.54 -1.89 12.81
C HIS A 242 -14.05 -0.73 13.69
N ARG A 243 -13.77 -1.00 14.96
CA ARG A 243 -13.32 0.02 15.93
C ARG A 243 -11.79 0.11 16.00
N GLY A 244 -11.07 -0.91 15.53
CA GLY A 244 -9.61 -0.96 15.61
C GLY A 244 -9.10 -0.87 17.05
N LEU A 245 -8.01 -0.12 17.27
CA LEU A 245 -7.52 0.20 18.61
C LEU A 245 -8.46 1.21 19.30
N PRO A 246 -8.94 0.94 20.52
CA PRO A 246 -9.68 1.92 21.31
C PRO A 246 -8.85 3.21 21.49
N SER A 247 -9.44 4.38 21.20
CA SER A 247 -8.72 5.65 21.16
C SER A 247 -7.97 5.97 22.46
N GLU A 248 -8.55 5.61 23.61
CA GLU A 248 -7.96 5.78 24.94
C GLU A 248 -6.70 4.92 25.16
N LEU A 249 -6.65 3.74 24.53
CA LEU A 249 -5.58 2.76 24.68
C LEU A 249 -4.60 2.76 23.50
N ALA A 250 -4.92 3.48 22.42
CA ALA A 250 -4.11 3.53 21.22
C ALA A 250 -2.64 3.91 21.49
N PRO A 251 -2.32 4.96 22.29
CA PRO A 251 -0.91 5.30 22.57
C PRO A 251 -0.14 4.15 23.23
N MET A 252 -0.80 3.42 24.14
CA MET A 252 -0.20 2.27 24.82
C MET A 252 0.06 1.11 23.86
N TYR A 253 -0.90 0.77 23.01
CA TYR A 253 -0.76 -0.34 22.04
C TYR A 253 0.24 -0.01 20.94
N LEU A 254 0.27 1.23 20.45
CA LEU A 254 1.24 1.68 19.46
C LEU A 254 2.66 1.65 20.01
N ALA A 255 2.86 2.06 21.27
CA ALA A 255 4.16 1.94 21.94
C ALA A 255 4.62 0.48 22.09
N ARG A 256 3.70 -0.48 22.08
CA ARG A 256 3.97 -1.93 22.11
C ARG A 256 4.14 -2.55 20.72
N GLY A 257 4.13 -1.75 19.66
CA GLY A 257 4.34 -2.19 18.28
C GLY A 257 3.10 -2.76 17.59
N TYR A 258 1.90 -2.51 18.11
CA TYR A 258 0.66 -2.86 17.41
C TYR A 258 0.43 -1.90 16.25
N ALA A 259 -0.10 -2.41 15.14
CA ALA A 259 -0.59 -1.56 14.05
C ALA A 259 -1.84 -0.80 14.50
N MET A 260 -2.00 0.43 14.00
CA MET A 260 -3.18 1.27 14.28
C MET A 260 -4.40 0.77 13.51
#